data_AF-H5XVA4-F1
#
_entry.id   AF-H5XVA4-F1
#
_cell.length_a   1.000
_cell.length_b   1.000
_cell.length_c   1.000
_cell.angle_alpha   90.00
_cell.angle_beta   90.00
_cell.angle_gamma   90.00
#
_symmetry.space_group_name_H-M   'P 1'
#
loop_
_entity.id
_entity.type
_entity.pdbx_description
1 polymer ?
#
loop_
_entity_poly.entity_id
_entity_poly.type
_entity_poly.pdbx_seq_one_letter_code
_entity_poly.pdbx_strand_id
1 'polypeptide(L)'
;MMEYLDKYSAHQTLIKPLKIFGFPKVNDKIDALLWLSKDIDPKDLEYVFPLIFIKNTKLALTAAQIAAGIMSKIGVKDWNRIYDQVKYTRIDEKSLVRLLEFETDISVHLLGIASLNSNGYVREKALKLISGVKSPSVVPYILLRLNDWVVSVRNLAEHLLKNMFIPDNIDPFINHFDLINKLQDSVRVDLNRIKIQVEDFLKADSFKEIVKSKLKHPQIKTRLFCYQLLRERIVNDQTILNSALQDKSFEVRMWLVVAIKTLEPQAQDVIIEKLLQDKSVKVKTAVLREHADSVCLNFRGILEMLLVDESASVRDDARFIVKKHSMITDIPEFYRQQIIKNPLPGAIAGLGETGSQRDFDIICGFKTHEEPKIRLASLIAMWQLSKVDTVGFVLDALNSDLTKIKKTAKRLFKKTKMPEILSGMKEKLKSEDLNTRIFALQVIYSYGGWQALLAILYAISGEQEPVLSEARTLLNSWLPKSTSLYSKPDGDTEKAIFNLYETIFLKGLISESALKELQFVLVTRR
;
A
#
# COMPACT_ATOMS: atom_id res chain seq x y z
N MET A 1 -13.82 39.33 18.86
CA MET A 1 -13.34 38.00 18.45
C MET A 1 -11.84 38.10 18.33
N MET A 2 -11.10 37.34 19.15
CA MET A 2 -9.66 37.20 18.93
C MET A 2 -9.47 36.39 17.64
N GLU A 3 -8.82 36.97 16.63
CA GLU A 3 -8.44 36.22 15.43
C GLU A 3 -7.16 35.43 15.76
N TYR A 4 -7.31 34.11 15.93
CA TYR A 4 -6.18 33.21 16.05
C TYR A 4 -5.51 33.05 14.68
N LEU A 5 -4.19 33.21 14.65
CA LEU A 5 -3.37 33.09 13.43
C LEU A 5 -3.00 31.63 13.11
N ASP A 6 -2.91 30.78 14.14
CA ASP A 6 -2.53 29.38 14.03
C ASP A 6 -3.11 28.51 15.17
N LYS A 7 -3.05 27.18 15.00
CA LYS A 7 -3.49 26.20 16.01
C LYS A 7 -2.69 26.30 17.31
N TYR A 8 -1.40 26.61 17.22
CA TYR A 8 -0.54 26.71 18.39
C TYR A 8 -1.04 27.79 19.36
N SER A 9 -1.38 28.97 18.84
CA SER A 9 -1.91 30.09 19.61
C SER A 9 -3.24 29.74 20.28
N ALA A 10 -4.12 29.02 19.56
CA ALA A 10 -5.37 28.52 20.12
C ALA A 10 -5.11 27.50 21.26
N HIS A 11 -4.24 26.51 21.05
CA HIS A 11 -3.84 25.54 22.08
C HIS A 11 -3.25 26.22 23.32
N GLN A 12 -2.40 27.22 23.15
CA GLN A 12 -1.83 28.00 24.25
C GLN A 12 -2.92 28.71 25.09
N THR A 13 -3.97 29.22 24.45
CA THR A 13 -5.14 29.77 25.16
C THR A 13 -5.89 28.68 25.93
N LEU A 14 -6.05 27.48 25.36
CA LEU A 14 -6.78 26.38 25.99
C LEU A 14 -6.05 25.80 27.21
N ILE A 15 -4.72 25.71 27.19
CA ILE A 15 -3.94 25.10 28.30
C ILE A 15 -3.78 26.06 29.49
N LYS A 16 -3.69 27.37 29.25
CA LYS A 16 -3.46 28.36 30.33
C LYS A 16 -4.62 28.36 31.34
N PRO A 17 -4.36 28.41 32.66
CA PRO A 17 -5.42 28.50 33.65
C PRO A 17 -6.25 29.78 33.47
N LEU A 18 -7.55 29.71 33.78
CA LEU A 18 -8.41 30.90 33.79
C LEU A 18 -7.89 31.91 34.80
N LYS A 19 -7.75 33.17 34.39
CA LYS A 19 -7.33 34.26 35.28
C LYS A 19 -8.51 35.13 35.69
N ILE A 20 -8.55 35.53 36.97
CA ILE A 20 -9.52 36.50 37.49
C ILE A 20 -9.25 37.88 36.86
N PHE A 21 -7.97 38.25 36.75
CA PHE A 21 -7.50 39.44 36.05
C PHE A 21 -6.47 39.04 34.98
N GLY A 22 -6.61 39.57 33.76
CA GLY A 22 -5.75 39.25 32.61
C GLY A 22 -6.28 38.14 31.70
N PHE A 23 -5.38 37.52 30.93
CA PHE A 23 -5.70 36.56 29.86
C PHE A 23 -5.20 35.14 30.21
N PRO A 24 -5.95 34.06 29.89
CA PRO A 24 -7.26 34.04 29.22
C PRO A 24 -8.47 34.00 30.18
N LYS A 25 -9.57 34.62 29.75
CA LYS A 25 -10.92 34.53 30.33
C LYS A 25 -11.72 33.39 29.67
N VAL A 26 -12.93 33.13 30.19
CA VAL A 26 -13.85 32.12 29.64
C VAL A 26 -14.15 32.35 28.16
N ASN A 27 -14.49 33.59 27.77
CA ASN A 27 -14.82 33.91 26.39
C ASN A 27 -13.63 33.69 25.45
N ASP A 28 -12.40 33.94 25.89
CA ASP A 28 -11.20 33.72 25.07
C ASP A 28 -11.01 32.24 24.73
N LYS A 29 -11.26 31.35 25.70
CA LYS A 29 -11.22 29.90 25.48
C LYS A 29 -12.36 29.43 24.57
N ILE A 30 -13.56 29.99 24.70
CA ILE A 30 -14.69 29.67 23.81
C ILE A 30 -14.36 30.11 22.37
N ASP A 31 -13.83 31.32 22.18
CA ASP A 31 -13.40 31.81 20.87
C ASP A 31 -12.32 30.90 20.27
N ALA A 32 -11.38 30.40 21.09
CA ALA A 32 -10.35 29.47 20.64
C ALA A 32 -10.93 28.10 20.22
N LEU A 33 -11.88 27.58 20.99
CA LEU A 33 -12.58 26.34 20.67
C LEU A 33 -13.38 26.45 19.38
N LEU A 34 -14.14 27.54 19.21
CA LEU A 34 -14.91 27.79 18.00
C LEU A 34 -13.99 27.99 16.78
N TRP A 35 -12.86 28.67 16.96
CA TRP A 35 -11.86 28.80 15.91
C TRP A 35 -11.26 27.44 15.52
N LEU A 36 -10.85 26.61 16.50
CA LEU A 36 -10.30 25.27 16.26
C LEU A 36 -11.30 24.35 15.56
N SER A 37 -12.60 24.50 15.84
CA SER A 37 -13.64 23.65 15.25
C SER A 37 -13.73 23.72 13.72
N LYS A 38 -13.19 24.79 13.10
CA LYS A 38 -13.15 24.97 11.63
C LYS A 38 -12.20 24.01 10.92
N ASP A 39 -11.14 23.59 11.60
CA ASP A 39 -10.16 22.60 11.12
C ASP A 39 -9.70 21.76 12.31
N ILE A 40 -10.52 20.81 12.74
CA ILE A 40 -10.24 20.02 13.94
C ILE A 40 -9.64 18.65 13.61
N ASP A 41 -8.58 18.27 14.33
CA ASP A 41 -7.87 17.01 14.18
C ASP A 41 -7.95 16.21 15.51
N PRO A 42 -8.02 14.87 15.48
CA PRO A 42 -7.98 14.04 16.69
C PRO A 42 -6.91 14.38 17.75
N LYS A 43 -5.78 14.98 17.39
CA LYS A 43 -4.76 15.46 18.35
C LYS A 43 -5.25 16.60 19.25
N ASP A 44 -6.21 17.39 18.77
CA ASP A 44 -6.71 18.57 19.48
C ASP A 44 -7.47 18.15 20.76
N LEU A 45 -7.85 16.87 20.86
CA LEU A 45 -8.56 16.28 21.99
C LEU A 45 -7.81 16.43 23.32
N GLU A 46 -6.46 16.39 23.30
CA GLU A 46 -5.62 16.61 24.49
C GLU A 46 -5.87 17.99 25.12
N TYR A 47 -6.18 19.00 24.30
CA TYR A 47 -6.41 20.38 24.74
C TYR A 47 -7.89 20.66 25.05
N VAL A 48 -8.80 20.00 24.33
CA VAL A 48 -10.25 20.23 24.43
C VAL A 48 -10.84 19.49 25.62
N PHE A 49 -10.55 18.19 25.78
CA PHE A 49 -11.21 17.33 26.76
C PHE A 49 -11.06 17.80 28.22
N PRO A 50 -9.89 18.31 28.69
CA PRO A 50 -9.75 18.82 30.06
C PRO A 50 -10.72 19.97 30.41
N LEU A 51 -11.16 20.76 29.42
CA LEU A 51 -11.99 21.94 29.64
C LEU A 51 -13.41 21.60 30.10
N ILE A 52 -13.85 20.35 29.88
CA ILE A 52 -15.16 19.83 30.28
C ILE A 52 -15.31 19.84 31.80
N PHE A 53 -14.21 19.67 32.53
CA PHE A 53 -14.21 19.65 33.99
C PHE A 53 -14.17 21.06 34.62
N ILE A 54 -14.10 22.12 33.82
CA ILE A 54 -14.17 23.50 34.32
C ILE A 54 -15.60 23.79 34.84
N LYS A 55 -15.72 24.63 35.87
CA LYS A 55 -17.02 24.99 36.48
C LYS A 55 -17.95 25.79 35.55
N ASN A 56 -17.41 26.45 34.53
CA ASN A 56 -18.21 27.25 33.61
C ASN A 56 -18.98 26.35 32.63
N THR A 57 -20.30 26.33 32.76
CA THR A 57 -21.21 25.46 31.99
C THR A 57 -21.12 25.67 30.49
N LYS A 58 -21.06 26.93 30.03
CA LYS A 58 -20.96 27.25 28.59
C LYS A 58 -19.68 26.72 27.98
N LEU A 59 -18.53 26.98 28.62
CA LEU A 59 -17.24 26.47 28.16
C LEU A 59 -17.18 24.93 28.19
N ALA A 60 -17.68 24.32 29.26
CA ALA A 60 -17.71 22.86 29.38
C ALA A 60 -18.57 22.22 28.28
N LEU A 61 -19.75 22.78 27.99
CA LEU A 61 -20.61 22.33 26.90
C LEU A 61 -19.97 22.48 25.53
N THR A 62 -19.35 23.63 25.23
CA THR A 62 -18.64 23.82 23.95
C THR A 62 -17.51 22.81 23.78
N ALA A 63 -16.71 22.57 24.83
CA ALA A 63 -15.64 21.57 24.80
C ALA A 63 -16.20 20.15 24.63
N ALA A 64 -17.30 19.82 25.31
CA ALA A 64 -17.96 18.53 25.24
C ALA A 64 -18.48 18.21 23.83
N GLN A 65 -19.18 19.16 23.21
CA GLN A 65 -19.69 19.04 21.84
C GLN A 65 -18.56 18.82 20.83
N ILE A 66 -17.46 19.57 20.97
CA ILE A 66 -16.29 19.45 20.11
C ILE A 66 -15.61 18.10 20.29
N ALA A 67 -15.35 17.68 21.53
CA ALA A 67 -14.73 16.40 21.83
C ALA A 67 -15.58 15.22 21.29
N ALA A 68 -16.89 15.24 21.52
CA ALA A 68 -17.81 14.24 20.98
C ALA A 68 -17.84 14.23 19.44
N GLY A 69 -17.81 15.42 18.82
CA GLY A 69 -17.76 15.57 17.35
C GLY A 69 -16.48 15.04 16.71
N ILE A 70 -15.35 15.08 17.41
CA ILE A 70 -14.11 14.38 17.01
C ILE A 70 -14.35 12.87 17.10
N MET A 71 -14.84 12.40 18.24
CA MET A 71 -14.95 10.96 18.52
C MET A 71 -15.94 10.23 17.61
N SER A 72 -17.03 10.89 17.19
CA SER A 72 -18.05 10.31 16.31
C SER A 72 -17.57 10.06 14.88
N LYS A 73 -16.43 10.65 14.48
CA LYS A 73 -15.84 10.53 13.14
C LYS A 73 -14.61 9.64 13.09
N ILE A 74 -14.25 9.00 14.20
CA ILE A 74 -13.02 8.21 14.31
C ILE A 74 -13.06 7.03 13.36
N GLY A 75 -12.03 6.98 12.52
CA GLY A 75 -11.76 5.83 11.68
C GLY A 75 -10.90 4.79 12.38
N VAL A 76 -10.82 3.65 11.72
CA VAL A 76 -10.01 2.47 12.07
C VAL A 76 -8.57 2.78 12.46
N LYS A 77 -7.93 3.73 11.76
CA LYS A 77 -6.51 4.05 11.90
C LYS A 77 -6.22 5.01 13.06
N ASP A 78 -7.23 5.63 13.63
CA ASP A 78 -7.05 6.74 14.55
C ASP A 78 -7.01 6.31 16.02
N TRP A 79 -7.50 5.11 16.37
CA TRP A 79 -7.61 4.65 17.76
C TRP A 79 -6.29 4.65 18.54
N ASN A 80 -5.18 4.17 17.94
CA ASN A 80 -3.88 4.16 18.61
C ASN A 80 -3.38 5.60 18.84
N ARG A 81 -3.51 6.44 17.81
CA ARG A 81 -3.15 7.86 17.87
C ARG A 81 -3.91 8.56 18.98
N ILE A 82 -5.23 8.35 19.05
CA ILE A 82 -6.09 8.98 20.04
C ILE A 82 -5.76 8.50 21.45
N TYR A 83 -5.56 7.20 21.64
CA TYR A 83 -5.12 6.66 22.92
C TYR A 83 -3.87 7.37 23.45
N ASP A 84 -2.86 7.56 22.59
CA ASP A 84 -1.62 8.23 22.99
C ASP A 84 -1.81 9.70 23.39
N GLN A 85 -2.79 10.40 22.82
CA GLN A 85 -3.08 11.81 23.12
C GLN A 85 -3.82 11.98 24.45
N VAL A 86 -4.75 11.08 24.79
CA VAL A 86 -5.63 11.28 25.96
C VAL A 86 -5.28 10.43 27.17
N LYS A 87 -4.38 9.45 27.05
CA LYS A 87 -4.07 8.52 28.16
C LYS A 87 -3.52 9.22 29.40
N TYR A 88 -2.89 10.39 29.29
CA TYR A 88 -2.34 11.13 30.43
C TYR A 88 -3.16 12.35 30.84
N THR A 89 -4.38 12.50 30.30
CA THR A 89 -5.32 13.52 30.77
C THR A 89 -5.58 13.32 32.27
N ARG A 90 -5.36 14.37 33.06
CA ARG A 90 -5.64 14.34 34.49
C ARG A 90 -7.15 14.37 34.72
N ILE A 91 -7.67 13.28 35.29
CA ILE A 91 -9.09 13.12 35.59
C ILE A 91 -9.20 12.69 37.06
N ASP A 92 -9.95 13.46 37.85
CA ASP A 92 -10.38 13.00 39.17
C ASP A 92 -11.53 12.01 38.99
N GLU A 93 -11.39 10.80 39.52
CA GLU A 93 -12.39 9.73 39.41
C GLU A 93 -13.78 10.20 39.88
N LYS A 94 -13.83 11.02 40.94
CA LYS A 94 -15.10 11.55 41.47
C LYS A 94 -15.80 12.49 40.50
N SER A 95 -15.03 13.18 39.65
CA SER A 95 -15.56 14.14 38.67
C SER A 95 -16.16 13.48 37.43
N LEU A 96 -15.93 12.19 37.19
CA LEU A 96 -16.42 11.48 36.01
C LEU A 96 -17.95 11.47 35.89
N VAL A 97 -18.68 11.52 37.02
CA VAL A 97 -20.14 11.55 37.02
C VAL A 97 -20.67 12.79 36.27
N ARG A 98 -19.91 13.89 36.25
CA ARG A 98 -20.29 15.11 35.52
C ARG A 98 -20.38 14.89 34.01
N LEU A 99 -19.70 13.87 33.48
CA LEU A 99 -19.78 13.55 32.06
C LEU A 99 -21.16 13.02 31.64
N LEU A 100 -22.03 12.65 32.59
CA LEU A 100 -23.43 12.29 32.36
C LEU A 100 -24.38 13.50 32.36
N GLU A 101 -23.91 14.71 32.69
CA GLU A 101 -24.72 15.93 32.68
C GLU A 101 -25.04 16.41 31.24
N PHE A 102 -24.39 15.83 30.24
CA PHE A 102 -24.58 16.17 28.82
C PHE A 102 -25.58 15.21 28.14
N GLU A 103 -26.02 15.59 26.94
CA GLU A 103 -26.85 14.73 26.09
C GLU A 103 -26.21 13.35 25.87
N THR A 104 -27.03 12.31 25.74
CA THR A 104 -26.60 10.91 25.64
C THR A 104 -25.48 10.68 24.62
N ASP A 105 -25.62 11.26 23.42
CA ASP A 105 -24.65 11.11 22.32
C ASP A 105 -23.34 11.85 22.55
N ILE A 106 -23.34 12.86 23.43
CA ILE A 106 -22.10 13.52 23.88
C ILE A 106 -21.48 12.67 25.00
N SER A 107 -22.28 12.36 26.02
CA SER A 107 -21.87 11.64 27.23
C SER A 107 -21.17 10.30 26.92
N VAL A 108 -21.69 9.53 25.96
CA VAL A 108 -21.09 8.26 25.53
C VAL A 108 -19.66 8.44 25.02
N HIS A 109 -19.40 9.47 24.21
CA HIS A 109 -18.08 9.74 23.66
C HIS A 109 -17.13 10.29 24.73
N LEU A 110 -17.60 11.14 25.65
CA LEU A 110 -16.78 11.66 26.74
C LEU A 110 -16.34 10.57 27.71
N LEU A 111 -17.26 9.68 28.10
CA LEU A 111 -16.94 8.50 28.90
C LEU A 111 -16.04 7.54 28.12
N GLY A 112 -16.24 7.43 26.81
CA GLY A 112 -15.34 6.73 25.91
C GLY A 112 -13.91 7.24 25.96
N ILE A 113 -13.70 8.56 25.91
CA ILE A 113 -12.38 9.20 26.07
C ILE A 113 -11.80 8.88 27.45
N ALA A 114 -12.59 9.00 28.52
CA ALA A 114 -12.14 8.64 29.87
C ALA A 114 -11.73 7.16 29.99
N SER A 115 -12.36 6.25 29.23
CA SER A 115 -11.97 4.84 29.16
C SER A 115 -10.61 4.58 28.49
N LEU A 116 -10.01 5.60 27.86
CA LEU A 116 -8.67 5.54 27.26
C LEU A 116 -7.57 6.01 28.22
N ASN A 117 -7.92 6.40 29.45
CA ASN A 117 -6.96 6.91 30.43
C ASN A 117 -5.91 5.86 30.84
N SER A 118 -4.74 6.30 31.28
CA SER A 118 -3.69 5.45 31.84
C SER A 118 -4.04 4.93 33.23
N ASN A 119 -4.92 5.58 33.98
CA ASN A 119 -5.35 5.10 35.29
C ASN A 119 -6.47 4.04 35.17
N GLY A 120 -6.21 2.83 35.67
CA GLY A 120 -7.17 1.72 35.66
C GLY A 120 -8.48 2.01 36.41
N TYR A 121 -8.44 2.77 37.52
CA TYR A 121 -9.63 3.15 38.28
C TYR A 121 -10.53 4.11 37.48
N VAL A 122 -9.93 5.06 36.76
CA VAL A 122 -10.64 5.98 35.86
C VAL A 122 -11.31 5.19 34.73
N ARG A 123 -10.60 4.24 34.11
CA ARG A 123 -11.16 3.39 33.06
C ARG A 123 -12.31 2.53 33.56
N GLU A 124 -12.14 1.88 34.71
CA GLU A 124 -13.19 1.05 35.31
C GLU A 124 -14.44 1.88 35.63
N LYS A 125 -14.27 3.06 36.23
CA LYS A 125 -15.37 3.96 36.55
C LYS A 125 -16.06 4.48 35.29
N ALA A 126 -15.29 4.84 34.25
CA ALA A 126 -15.84 5.27 32.97
C ALA A 126 -16.71 4.18 32.32
N LEU A 127 -16.27 2.91 32.34
CA LEU A 127 -17.06 1.78 31.85
C LEU A 127 -18.35 1.54 32.68
N LYS A 128 -18.29 1.69 34.00
CA LYS A 128 -19.50 1.58 34.86
C LYS A 128 -20.52 2.68 34.58
N LEU A 129 -20.04 3.88 34.23
CA LEU A 129 -20.93 4.99 33.88
C LEU A 129 -21.49 4.84 32.46
N ILE A 130 -20.65 4.43 31.49
CA ILE A 130 -21.06 4.29 30.09
C ILE A 130 -22.08 3.18 29.91
N SER A 131 -22.09 2.15 30.77
CA SER A 131 -23.11 1.09 30.74
C SER A 131 -24.52 1.57 31.03
N GLY A 132 -24.67 2.71 31.72
CA GLY A 132 -25.97 3.36 31.94
C GLY A 132 -26.43 4.21 30.76
N VAL A 133 -25.54 4.50 29.80
CA VAL A 133 -25.83 5.34 28.62
C VAL A 133 -26.37 4.45 27.51
N LYS A 134 -27.65 4.61 27.18
CA LYS A 134 -28.29 3.88 26.08
C LYS A 134 -27.90 4.47 24.73
N SER A 135 -26.69 4.19 24.26
CA SER A 135 -26.20 4.62 22.96
C SER A 135 -25.39 3.52 22.26
N PRO A 136 -25.68 3.19 20.98
CA PRO A 136 -24.90 2.22 20.21
C PRO A 136 -23.42 2.62 20.02
N SER A 137 -23.10 3.90 20.17
CA SER A 137 -21.73 4.45 20.13
C SER A 137 -20.81 3.92 21.24
N VAL A 138 -21.34 3.17 22.21
CA VAL A 138 -20.58 2.52 23.28
C VAL A 138 -19.71 1.35 22.79
N VAL A 139 -20.12 0.68 21.71
CA VAL A 139 -19.50 -0.55 21.18
C VAL A 139 -17.98 -0.45 21.01
N PRO A 140 -17.39 0.55 20.33
CA PRO A 140 -15.93 0.64 20.17
C PRO A 140 -15.19 0.71 21.50
N TYR A 141 -15.73 1.42 22.50
CA TYR A 141 -15.09 1.57 23.80
C TYR A 141 -15.08 0.26 24.58
N ILE A 142 -16.17 -0.53 24.51
CA ILE A 142 -16.20 -1.88 25.08
C ILE A 142 -15.19 -2.78 24.38
N LEU A 143 -15.18 -2.81 23.05
CA LEU A 143 -14.24 -3.63 22.26
C LEU A 143 -12.77 -3.34 22.61
N LEU A 144 -12.42 -2.06 22.77
CA LEU A 144 -11.07 -1.65 23.17
C LEU A 144 -10.69 -2.13 24.58
N ARG A 145 -11.66 -2.26 25.50
CA ARG A 145 -11.42 -2.63 26.90
C ARG A 145 -11.43 -4.14 27.15
N LEU A 146 -11.82 -4.95 26.16
CA LEU A 146 -11.64 -6.41 26.21
C LEU A 146 -10.17 -6.82 26.34
N ASN A 147 -9.24 -6.00 25.83
CA ASN A 147 -7.79 -6.21 25.94
C ASN A 147 -7.11 -5.27 26.95
N ASP A 148 -7.83 -4.82 27.98
CA ASP A 148 -7.27 -3.95 29.03
C ASP A 148 -6.17 -4.66 29.83
N TRP A 149 -5.19 -3.92 30.37
CA TRP A 149 -4.15 -4.52 31.21
C TRP A 149 -4.67 -4.91 32.61
N VAL A 150 -5.74 -4.27 33.11
CA VAL A 150 -6.35 -4.56 34.42
C VAL A 150 -7.43 -5.62 34.25
N VAL A 151 -7.35 -6.69 35.03
CA VAL A 151 -8.31 -7.81 35.01
C VAL A 151 -9.73 -7.34 35.30
N SER A 152 -9.95 -6.49 36.31
CA SER A 152 -11.29 -5.98 36.66
C SER A 152 -11.95 -5.23 35.50
N VAL A 153 -11.17 -4.43 34.77
CA VAL A 153 -11.63 -3.67 33.60
C VAL A 153 -12.00 -4.60 32.45
N ARG A 154 -11.21 -5.65 32.18
CA ARG A 154 -11.53 -6.64 31.16
C ARG A 154 -12.81 -7.39 31.48
N ASN A 155 -12.95 -7.90 32.71
CA ASN A 155 -14.13 -8.64 33.15
C ASN A 155 -15.40 -7.77 33.05
N LEU A 156 -15.29 -6.49 33.39
CA LEU A 156 -16.38 -5.54 33.22
C LEU A 156 -16.72 -5.35 31.73
N ALA A 157 -15.74 -5.15 30.86
CA ALA A 157 -15.97 -5.00 29.42
C ALA A 157 -16.65 -6.25 28.81
N GLU A 158 -16.21 -7.45 29.19
CA GLU A 158 -16.82 -8.71 28.75
C GLU A 158 -18.28 -8.85 29.25
N HIS A 159 -18.54 -8.47 30.51
CA HIS A 159 -19.90 -8.46 31.03
C HIS A 159 -20.81 -7.50 30.24
N LEU A 160 -20.32 -6.29 29.96
CA LEU A 160 -21.07 -5.28 29.19
C LEU A 160 -21.31 -5.70 27.75
N LEU A 161 -20.34 -6.38 27.11
CA LEU A 161 -20.47 -6.85 25.74
C LEU A 161 -21.70 -7.74 25.54
N LYS A 162 -22.04 -8.60 26.51
CA LYS A 162 -23.21 -9.48 26.42
C LYS A 162 -24.52 -8.71 26.26
N ASN A 163 -24.62 -7.54 26.89
CA ASN A 163 -25.78 -6.66 26.79
C ASN A 163 -25.83 -5.91 25.45
N MET A 164 -24.75 -5.93 24.67
CA MET A 164 -24.67 -5.26 23.37
C MET A 164 -25.18 -6.13 22.22
N PHE A 165 -25.50 -7.40 22.44
CA PHE A 165 -26.04 -8.31 21.42
C PHE A 165 -27.53 -8.06 21.17
N ILE A 166 -27.85 -6.86 20.67
CA ILE A 166 -29.19 -6.41 20.33
C ILE A 166 -29.23 -5.83 18.90
N PRO A 167 -30.37 -5.87 18.19
CA PRO A 167 -30.48 -5.42 16.79
C PRO A 167 -29.90 -4.03 16.51
N ASP A 168 -30.09 -3.07 17.41
CA ASP A 168 -29.63 -1.68 17.25
C ASP A 168 -28.11 -1.55 17.15
N ASN A 169 -27.35 -2.56 17.59
CA ASN A 169 -25.90 -2.54 17.64
C ASN A 169 -25.22 -3.21 16.43
N ILE A 170 -25.98 -3.76 15.48
CA ILE A 170 -25.41 -4.40 14.28
C ILE A 170 -24.52 -3.42 13.50
N ASP A 171 -25.03 -2.22 13.23
CA ASP A 171 -24.29 -1.19 12.49
C ASP A 171 -23.03 -0.73 13.21
N PRO A 172 -23.05 -0.40 14.51
CA PRO A 172 -21.84 -0.10 15.27
C PRO A 172 -20.78 -1.21 15.23
N PHE A 173 -21.16 -2.48 15.36
CA PHE A 173 -20.20 -3.59 15.26
C PHE A 173 -19.59 -3.68 13.86
N ILE A 174 -20.41 -3.60 12.80
CA ILE A 174 -19.94 -3.62 11.42
C ILE A 174 -19.03 -2.42 11.12
N ASN A 175 -19.37 -1.23 11.62
CA ASN A 175 -18.55 -0.02 11.42
C ASN A 175 -17.20 -0.09 12.14
N HIS A 176 -17.09 -0.92 13.17
CA HIS A 176 -15.88 -1.11 13.98
C HIS A 176 -15.27 -2.51 13.81
N PHE A 177 -15.48 -3.16 12.66
CA PHE A 177 -14.99 -4.52 12.40
C PHE A 177 -13.47 -4.68 12.58
N ASP A 178 -12.66 -3.64 12.36
CA ASP A 178 -11.22 -3.72 12.61
C ASP A 178 -10.88 -3.90 14.09
N LEU A 179 -11.70 -3.38 15.02
CA LEU A 179 -11.54 -3.66 16.45
C LEU A 179 -11.89 -5.11 16.78
N ILE A 180 -12.91 -5.68 16.11
CA ILE A 180 -13.28 -7.09 16.22
C ILE A 180 -12.14 -7.98 15.71
N ASN A 181 -11.58 -7.65 14.53
CA ASN A 181 -10.45 -8.40 13.95
C ASN A 181 -9.20 -8.33 14.84
N LYS A 182 -8.91 -7.18 15.45
CA LYS A 182 -7.76 -7.03 16.37
C LYS A 182 -7.86 -7.88 17.64
N LEU A 183 -9.03 -8.43 17.99
CA LEU A 183 -9.16 -9.32 19.15
C LEU A 183 -8.28 -10.57 18.98
N GLN A 184 -8.12 -11.08 17.76
CA GLN A 184 -7.28 -12.26 17.49
C GLN A 184 -5.76 -11.97 17.65
N ASP A 185 -5.36 -10.70 17.51
CA ASP A 185 -3.95 -10.28 17.59
C ASP A 185 -3.48 -10.08 19.05
N SER A 186 -4.39 -10.29 20.01
CA SER A 186 -4.09 -10.16 21.43
C SER A 186 -3.18 -11.29 21.91
N VAL A 187 -1.91 -10.96 22.17
CA VAL A 187 -0.93 -11.91 22.74
C VAL A 187 -1.16 -12.14 24.23
N ARG A 188 -1.76 -11.18 24.93
CA ARG A 188 -1.85 -11.18 26.41
C ARG A 188 -2.97 -12.06 26.95
N VAL A 189 -4.06 -12.15 26.21
CA VAL A 189 -5.27 -12.89 26.53
C VAL A 189 -5.82 -13.44 25.23
N ASP A 190 -6.20 -14.72 25.23
CA ASP A 190 -6.91 -15.32 24.09
C ASP A 190 -8.34 -14.76 24.02
N LEU A 191 -8.56 -13.82 23.10
CA LEU A 191 -9.86 -13.20 22.86
C LEU A 191 -10.59 -13.82 21.65
N ASN A 192 -10.09 -14.93 21.10
CA ASN A 192 -10.73 -15.58 19.94
C ASN A 192 -12.15 -16.03 20.26
N ARG A 193 -12.40 -16.53 21.48
CA ARG A 193 -13.76 -16.89 21.91
C ARG A 193 -14.71 -15.70 21.87
N ILE A 194 -14.26 -14.51 22.29
CA ILE A 194 -15.08 -13.30 22.28
C ILE A 194 -15.30 -12.83 20.83
N LYS A 195 -14.27 -12.89 19.98
CA LYS A 195 -14.40 -12.62 18.54
C LYS A 195 -15.49 -13.49 17.91
N ILE A 196 -15.45 -14.81 18.16
CA ILE A 196 -16.44 -15.77 17.67
C ILE A 196 -17.84 -15.39 18.17
N GLN A 197 -18.02 -15.05 19.45
CA GLN A 197 -19.33 -14.62 19.98
C GLN A 197 -19.89 -13.39 19.26
N VAL A 198 -19.05 -12.39 18.97
CA VAL A 198 -19.47 -11.20 18.22
C VAL A 198 -19.83 -11.58 16.77
N GLU A 199 -19.03 -12.42 16.13
CA GLU A 199 -19.29 -12.90 14.77
C GLU A 199 -20.58 -13.73 14.69
N ASP A 200 -20.83 -14.63 15.64
CA ASP A 200 -22.04 -15.45 15.72
C ASP A 200 -23.29 -14.58 15.88
N PHE A 201 -23.22 -13.55 16.72
CA PHE A 201 -24.28 -12.55 16.85
C PHE A 201 -24.55 -11.86 15.50
N LEU A 202 -23.51 -11.41 14.80
CA LEU A 202 -23.65 -10.76 13.49
C LEU A 202 -24.10 -11.73 12.38
N LYS A 203 -23.82 -13.02 12.52
CA LYS A 203 -24.20 -14.08 11.59
C LYS A 203 -25.64 -14.56 11.76
N ALA A 204 -26.33 -14.19 12.83
CA ALA A 204 -27.69 -14.69 13.11
C ALA A 204 -28.66 -14.42 11.93
N ASP A 205 -29.57 -15.37 11.66
CA ASP A 205 -30.52 -15.30 10.54
C ASP A 205 -31.37 -14.03 10.55
N SER A 206 -31.73 -13.54 11.73
CA SER A 206 -32.49 -12.30 11.91
C SER A 206 -31.81 -11.06 11.34
N PHE A 207 -30.48 -11.07 11.17
CA PHE A 207 -29.70 -9.93 10.70
C PHE A 207 -29.14 -10.10 9.30
N LYS A 208 -29.44 -11.22 8.62
CA LYS A 208 -28.93 -11.53 7.29
C LYS A 208 -29.13 -10.38 6.30
N GLU A 209 -30.35 -9.85 6.21
CA GLU A 209 -30.66 -8.79 5.24
C GLU A 209 -30.00 -7.44 5.60
N ILE A 210 -29.80 -7.16 6.90
CA ILE A 210 -29.05 -5.99 7.36
C ILE A 210 -27.58 -6.12 6.91
N VAL A 211 -26.93 -7.25 7.18
CA VAL A 211 -25.53 -7.50 6.78
C VAL A 211 -25.40 -7.45 5.24
N LYS A 212 -26.36 -8.03 4.53
CA LYS A 212 -26.40 -8.04 3.06
C LYS A 212 -26.55 -6.63 2.46
N SER A 213 -27.31 -5.73 3.11
CA SER A 213 -27.40 -4.34 2.69
C SER A 213 -26.03 -3.63 2.67
N LYS A 214 -25.11 -4.03 3.56
CA LYS A 214 -23.76 -3.47 3.67
C LYS A 214 -22.80 -3.97 2.59
N LEU A 215 -23.19 -4.93 1.76
CA LEU A 215 -22.43 -5.30 0.55
C LEU A 215 -22.38 -4.17 -0.49
N LYS A 216 -23.13 -3.08 -0.31
CA LYS A 216 -23.04 -1.86 -1.13
C LYS A 216 -22.28 -0.72 -0.45
N HIS A 217 -21.67 -0.96 0.70
CA HIS A 217 -20.98 0.07 1.47
C HIS A 217 -19.82 0.69 0.68
N PRO A 218 -19.60 2.02 0.74
CA PRO A 218 -18.54 2.69 -0.03
C PRO A 218 -17.15 2.15 0.32
N GLN A 219 -16.92 1.83 1.60
CA GLN A 219 -15.64 1.31 2.08
C GLN A 219 -15.54 -0.20 1.83
N ILE A 220 -14.46 -0.57 1.15
CA ILE A 220 -14.18 -1.95 0.75
C ILE A 220 -14.05 -2.93 1.90
N LYS A 221 -13.38 -2.52 2.98
CA LYS A 221 -13.11 -3.41 4.10
C LYS A 221 -14.39 -3.80 4.84
N THR A 222 -15.34 -2.87 4.98
CA THR A 222 -16.68 -3.15 5.49
C THR A 222 -17.39 -4.18 4.62
N ARG A 223 -17.34 -4.03 3.29
CA ARG A 223 -17.93 -5.02 2.37
C ARG A 223 -17.29 -6.39 2.56
N LEU A 224 -15.97 -6.47 2.60
CA LEU A 224 -15.23 -7.72 2.82
C LEU A 224 -15.60 -8.39 4.14
N PHE A 225 -15.71 -7.63 5.23
CA PHE A 225 -16.16 -8.15 6.52
C PHE A 225 -17.57 -8.74 6.43
N CYS A 226 -18.50 -8.03 5.79
CA CYS A 226 -19.86 -8.54 5.56
C CYS A 226 -19.89 -9.78 4.66
N TYR A 227 -19.06 -9.84 3.62
CA TYR A 227 -18.89 -11.06 2.81
C TYR A 227 -18.39 -12.23 3.65
N GLN A 228 -17.41 -12.02 4.55
CA GLN A 228 -16.92 -13.05 5.46
C GLN A 228 -18.01 -13.56 6.41
N LEU A 229 -18.82 -12.67 6.99
CA LEU A 229 -19.97 -13.05 7.82
C LEU A 229 -21.00 -13.88 7.03
N LEU A 230 -21.18 -13.58 5.76
CA LEU A 230 -22.14 -14.26 4.88
C LEU A 230 -21.58 -15.51 4.19
N ARG A 231 -20.32 -15.90 4.46
CA ARG A 231 -19.62 -16.96 3.71
C ARG A 231 -20.40 -18.28 3.66
N GLU A 232 -20.91 -18.75 4.79
CA GLU A 232 -21.64 -20.03 4.87
C GLU A 232 -22.99 -19.98 4.12
N ARG A 233 -23.51 -18.78 3.86
CA ARG A 233 -24.81 -18.57 3.21
C ARG A 233 -24.74 -18.53 1.69
N ILE A 234 -23.54 -18.45 1.11
CA ILE A 234 -23.37 -18.36 -0.35
C ILE A 234 -23.93 -19.58 -1.08
N VAL A 235 -23.95 -20.74 -0.41
CA VAL A 235 -24.51 -22.00 -0.93
C VAL A 235 -26.00 -21.87 -1.25
N ASN A 236 -26.72 -21.07 -0.47
CA ASN A 236 -28.18 -20.94 -0.53
C ASN A 236 -28.66 -19.56 -1.03
N ASP A 237 -27.76 -18.62 -1.31
CA ASP A 237 -28.11 -17.26 -1.71
C ASP A 237 -27.24 -16.75 -2.88
N GLN A 238 -27.72 -17.00 -4.09
CA GLN A 238 -27.07 -16.60 -5.34
C GLN A 238 -26.85 -15.09 -5.46
N THR A 239 -27.64 -14.27 -4.75
CA THR A 239 -27.50 -12.81 -4.83
C THR A 239 -26.20 -12.33 -4.18
N ILE A 240 -25.69 -13.06 -3.19
CA ILE A 240 -24.40 -12.77 -2.53
C ILE A 240 -23.26 -13.05 -3.51
N LEU A 241 -23.31 -14.19 -4.21
CA LEU A 241 -22.34 -14.56 -5.24
C LEU A 241 -22.33 -13.56 -6.39
N ASN A 242 -23.50 -13.20 -6.92
CA ASN A 242 -23.64 -12.22 -7.99
C ASN A 242 -23.12 -10.85 -7.57
N SER A 243 -23.40 -10.42 -6.34
CA SER A 243 -22.87 -9.17 -5.79
C SER A 243 -21.34 -9.20 -5.70
N ALA A 244 -20.75 -10.31 -5.22
CA ALA A 244 -19.31 -10.44 -5.11
C ALA A 244 -18.63 -10.43 -6.49
N LEU A 245 -19.17 -11.18 -7.46
CA LEU A 245 -18.69 -11.21 -8.85
C LEU A 245 -18.67 -9.82 -9.50
N GLN A 246 -19.69 -9.00 -9.23
CA GLN A 246 -19.86 -7.68 -9.82
C GLN A 246 -19.22 -6.55 -8.99
N ASP A 247 -18.60 -6.87 -7.84
CA ASP A 247 -18.01 -5.85 -6.99
C ASP A 247 -16.90 -5.11 -7.74
N LYS A 248 -16.89 -3.78 -7.63
CA LYS A 248 -15.89 -2.93 -8.28
C LYS A 248 -14.46 -3.28 -7.88
N SER A 249 -14.24 -3.77 -6.67
CA SER A 249 -12.91 -4.12 -6.17
C SER A 249 -12.51 -5.54 -6.50
N PHE A 250 -11.27 -5.69 -6.99
CA PHE A 250 -10.67 -7.01 -7.17
C PHE A 250 -10.49 -7.76 -5.85
N GLU A 251 -10.38 -7.09 -4.69
CA GLU A 251 -10.17 -7.77 -3.40
C GLU A 251 -11.40 -8.57 -2.97
N VAL A 252 -12.61 -8.08 -3.26
CA VAL A 252 -13.86 -8.83 -3.03
C VAL A 252 -13.94 -10.02 -3.97
N ARG A 253 -13.58 -9.84 -5.25
CA ARG A 253 -13.54 -10.94 -6.22
C ARG A 253 -12.46 -11.97 -5.88
N MET A 254 -11.34 -11.55 -5.29
CA MET A 254 -10.33 -12.44 -4.71
C MET A 254 -10.86 -13.23 -3.52
N TRP A 255 -11.62 -12.59 -2.62
CA TRP A 255 -12.31 -13.31 -1.54
C TRP A 255 -13.24 -14.39 -2.10
N LEU A 256 -13.97 -14.07 -3.18
CA LEU A 256 -14.88 -15.02 -3.83
C LEU A 256 -14.15 -16.27 -4.35
N VAL A 257 -12.94 -16.14 -4.92
CA VAL A 257 -12.13 -17.28 -5.37
C VAL A 257 -11.98 -18.33 -4.26
N VAL A 258 -11.75 -17.91 -3.02
CA VAL A 258 -11.61 -18.82 -1.88
C VAL A 258 -12.97 -19.27 -1.34
N ALA A 259 -13.96 -18.37 -1.35
CA ALA A 259 -15.29 -18.64 -0.82
C ALA A 259 -16.01 -19.78 -1.57
N ILE A 260 -15.90 -19.84 -2.90
CA ILE A 260 -16.62 -20.83 -3.71
C ILE A 260 -16.18 -22.29 -3.51
N LYS A 261 -15.11 -22.55 -2.76
CA LYS A 261 -14.67 -23.93 -2.44
C LYS A 261 -15.70 -24.72 -1.62
N THR A 262 -16.69 -24.04 -1.02
CA THR A 262 -17.78 -24.68 -0.27
C THR A 262 -19.02 -24.93 -1.13
N LEU A 263 -19.01 -24.57 -2.41
CA LEU A 263 -20.11 -24.81 -3.34
C LEU A 263 -20.00 -26.20 -3.96
N GLU A 264 -21.13 -26.72 -4.43
CA GLU A 264 -21.15 -27.88 -5.31
C GLU A 264 -20.40 -27.61 -6.62
N PRO A 265 -19.75 -28.63 -7.23
CA PRO A 265 -18.87 -28.44 -8.39
C PRO A 265 -19.50 -27.67 -9.55
N GLN A 266 -20.78 -27.94 -9.91
CA GLN A 266 -21.42 -27.23 -11.03
C GLN A 266 -21.63 -25.75 -10.74
N ALA A 267 -21.98 -25.40 -9.49
CA ALA A 267 -22.13 -24.00 -9.10
C ALA A 267 -20.78 -23.29 -9.03
N GLN A 268 -19.74 -23.98 -8.58
CA GLN A 268 -18.36 -23.49 -8.56
C GLN A 268 -17.87 -23.16 -9.97
N ASP A 269 -18.08 -24.06 -10.93
CA ASP A 269 -17.65 -23.92 -12.32
C ASP A 269 -18.22 -22.66 -12.99
N VAL A 270 -19.52 -22.38 -12.81
CA VAL A 270 -20.16 -21.16 -13.33
C VAL A 270 -19.49 -19.87 -12.82
N ILE A 271 -18.96 -19.89 -11.59
CA ILE A 271 -18.26 -18.75 -11.00
C ILE A 271 -16.80 -18.71 -11.47
N ILE A 272 -16.12 -19.86 -11.55
CA ILE A 272 -14.75 -19.98 -12.07
C ILE A 272 -14.65 -19.43 -13.49
N GLU A 273 -15.58 -19.82 -14.38
CA GLU A 273 -15.59 -19.38 -15.78
C GLU A 273 -15.58 -17.85 -15.90
N LYS A 274 -16.37 -17.17 -15.06
CA LYS A 274 -16.45 -15.71 -15.01
C LYS A 274 -15.18 -15.08 -14.44
N LEU A 275 -14.60 -15.68 -13.40
CA LEU A 275 -13.39 -15.17 -12.75
C LEU A 275 -12.11 -15.41 -13.59
N LEU A 276 -12.06 -16.44 -14.43
CA LEU A 276 -10.98 -16.64 -15.41
C LEU A 276 -10.93 -15.53 -16.46
N GLN A 277 -12.06 -14.87 -16.71
CA GLN A 277 -12.21 -13.75 -17.66
C GLN A 277 -12.13 -12.38 -16.96
N ASP A 278 -11.75 -12.34 -15.68
CA ASP A 278 -11.69 -11.10 -14.92
C ASP A 278 -10.65 -10.12 -15.48
N LYS A 279 -11.01 -8.83 -15.47
CA LYS A 279 -10.09 -7.73 -15.87
C LYS A 279 -8.85 -7.64 -14.98
N SER A 280 -8.92 -8.14 -13.75
CA SER A 280 -7.82 -8.14 -12.79
C SER A 280 -6.96 -9.38 -12.98
N VAL A 281 -5.70 -9.14 -13.37
CA VAL A 281 -4.65 -10.18 -13.41
C VAL A 281 -4.57 -10.97 -12.10
N LYS A 282 -4.69 -10.29 -10.94
CA LYS A 282 -4.63 -10.93 -9.62
C LYS A 282 -5.74 -11.96 -9.42
N VAL A 283 -6.95 -11.66 -9.90
CA VAL A 283 -8.10 -12.57 -9.79
C VAL A 283 -7.87 -13.79 -10.68
N LYS A 284 -7.51 -13.59 -11.95
CA LYS A 284 -7.20 -14.70 -12.87
C LYS A 284 -6.12 -15.64 -12.33
N THR A 285 -5.00 -15.09 -11.85
CA THR A 285 -3.91 -15.90 -11.25
C THR A 285 -4.36 -16.63 -9.99
N ALA A 286 -5.23 -16.02 -9.18
CA ALA A 286 -5.77 -16.69 -8.00
C ALA A 286 -6.68 -17.86 -8.36
N VAL A 287 -7.53 -17.72 -9.39
CA VAL A 287 -8.36 -18.83 -9.88
C VAL A 287 -7.49 -19.98 -10.40
N LEU A 288 -6.49 -19.67 -11.23
CA LEU A 288 -5.56 -20.67 -11.78
C LEU A 288 -4.84 -21.45 -10.68
N ARG A 289 -4.46 -20.79 -9.57
CA ARG A 289 -3.75 -21.42 -8.45
C ARG A 289 -4.67 -22.19 -7.51
N GLU A 290 -5.82 -21.63 -7.17
CA GLU A 290 -6.72 -22.20 -6.16
C GLU A 290 -7.65 -23.27 -6.73
N HIS A 291 -7.87 -23.30 -8.05
CA HIS A 291 -8.81 -24.19 -8.74
C HIS A 291 -8.19 -24.91 -9.94
N ALA A 292 -6.87 -25.13 -9.93
CA ALA A 292 -6.10 -25.68 -11.05
C ALA A 292 -6.73 -26.95 -11.68
N ASP A 293 -7.19 -27.89 -10.85
CA ASP A 293 -7.72 -29.16 -11.32
C ASP A 293 -9.08 -28.99 -12.04
N SER A 294 -10.00 -28.15 -11.50
CA SER A 294 -11.27 -27.80 -12.18
C SER A 294 -11.00 -27.03 -13.47
N VAL A 295 -10.06 -26.07 -13.46
CA VAL A 295 -9.65 -25.33 -14.68
C VAL A 295 -9.15 -26.27 -15.77
N CYS A 296 -8.30 -27.23 -15.41
CA CYS A 296 -7.76 -28.22 -16.34
C CYS A 296 -8.86 -29.10 -16.96
N LEU A 297 -9.79 -29.59 -16.14
CA LEU A 297 -10.81 -30.56 -16.56
C LEU A 297 -11.94 -29.90 -17.35
N ASN A 298 -12.41 -28.73 -16.91
CA ASN A 298 -13.68 -28.16 -17.36
C ASN A 298 -13.51 -26.94 -18.27
N PHE A 299 -12.33 -26.29 -18.26
CA PHE A 299 -12.12 -24.99 -18.90
C PHE A 299 -10.95 -24.95 -19.88
N ARG A 300 -10.70 -26.05 -20.59
CA ARG A 300 -9.58 -26.18 -21.54
C ARG A 300 -9.49 -25.02 -22.54
N GLY A 301 -10.59 -24.64 -23.18
CA GLY A 301 -10.59 -23.54 -24.15
C GLY A 301 -10.19 -22.19 -23.54
N ILE A 302 -10.64 -21.91 -22.31
CA ILE A 302 -10.24 -20.70 -21.59
C ILE A 302 -8.78 -20.79 -21.16
N LEU A 303 -8.33 -21.94 -20.67
CA LEU A 303 -6.93 -22.16 -20.29
C LEU A 303 -5.98 -21.93 -21.48
N GLU A 304 -6.33 -22.39 -22.69
CA GLU A 304 -5.58 -22.14 -23.92
C GLU A 304 -5.54 -20.65 -24.28
N MET A 305 -6.65 -19.90 -24.09
CA MET A 305 -6.64 -18.43 -24.24
C MET A 305 -5.74 -17.74 -23.21
N LEU A 306 -5.66 -18.26 -21.98
CA LEU A 306 -4.83 -17.71 -20.92
C LEU A 306 -3.33 -17.97 -21.14
N LEU A 307 -2.94 -18.99 -21.92
CA LEU A 307 -1.56 -19.20 -22.36
C LEU A 307 -1.03 -18.04 -23.21
N VAL A 308 -1.92 -17.32 -23.90
CA VAL A 308 -1.60 -16.14 -24.73
C VAL A 308 -2.12 -14.83 -24.14
N ASP A 309 -2.42 -14.81 -22.84
CA ASP A 309 -2.82 -13.60 -22.11
C ASP A 309 -1.74 -12.51 -22.22
N GLU A 310 -2.11 -11.23 -22.13
CA GLU A 310 -1.13 -10.13 -22.13
C GLU A 310 -0.21 -10.17 -20.91
N SER A 311 -0.68 -10.69 -19.77
CA SER A 311 0.08 -10.76 -18.52
C SER A 311 0.98 -11.99 -18.43
N ALA A 312 2.27 -11.76 -18.22
CA ALA A 312 3.25 -12.83 -18.01
C ALA A 312 2.88 -13.77 -16.86
N SER A 313 2.34 -13.26 -15.75
CA SER A 313 1.97 -14.09 -14.59
C SER A 313 0.78 -15.02 -14.88
N VAL A 314 -0.16 -14.59 -15.74
CA VAL A 314 -1.30 -15.41 -16.14
C VAL A 314 -0.83 -16.53 -17.05
N ARG A 315 0.02 -16.20 -18.04
CA ARG A 315 0.64 -17.20 -18.91
C ARG A 315 1.45 -18.22 -18.11
N ASP A 316 2.18 -17.76 -17.09
CA ASP A 316 2.99 -18.63 -16.25
C ASP A 316 2.16 -19.64 -15.46
N ASP A 317 1.11 -19.17 -14.77
CA ASP A 317 0.19 -20.05 -14.04
C ASP A 317 -0.55 -21.00 -15.01
N ALA A 318 -0.96 -20.52 -16.20
CA ALA A 318 -1.59 -21.36 -17.21
C ALA A 318 -0.65 -22.45 -17.75
N ARG A 319 0.62 -22.10 -18.05
CA ARG A 319 1.67 -23.05 -18.46
C ARG A 319 1.93 -24.09 -17.39
N PHE A 320 1.96 -23.68 -16.12
CA PHE A 320 2.13 -24.59 -15.01
C PHE A 320 1.03 -25.66 -15.00
N ILE A 321 -0.23 -25.28 -15.17
CA ILE A 321 -1.36 -26.23 -15.20
C ILE A 321 -1.24 -27.18 -16.39
N VAL A 322 -1.07 -26.68 -17.62
CA VAL A 322 -1.01 -27.56 -18.81
C VAL A 322 0.19 -28.51 -18.75
N LYS A 323 1.31 -28.09 -18.14
CA LYS A 323 2.48 -28.94 -17.91
C LYS A 323 2.22 -29.98 -16.82
N LYS A 324 1.66 -29.57 -15.67
CA LYS A 324 1.31 -30.46 -14.55
C LYS A 324 0.40 -31.60 -15.00
N HIS A 325 -0.55 -31.31 -15.90
CA HIS A 325 -1.52 -32.28 -16.40
C HIS A 325 -1.18 -32.87 -17.78
N SER A 326 0.05 -32.63 -18.29
CA SER A 326 0.52 -33.15 -19.58
C SER A 326 -0.41 -32.85 -20.78
N MET A 327 -1.14 -31.73 -20.74
CA MET A 327 -2.04 -31.32 -21.82
C MET A 327 -1.27 -30.82 -23.05
N ILE A 328 -0.12 -30.18 -22.81
CA ILE A 328 0.79 -29.68 -23.83
C ILE A 328 2.21 -30.10 -23.43
N THR A 329 2.86 -30.88 -24.29
CA THR A 329 4.20 -31.42 -24.05
C THR A 329 5.30 -30.50 -24.57
N ASP A 330 5.06 -29.79 -25.67
CA ASP A 330 5.97 -28.80 -26.26
C ASP A 330 5.31 -27.40 -26.25
N ILE A 331 5.61 -26.65 -25.19
CA ILE A 331 5.08 -25.30 -24.98
C ILE A 331 5.62 -24.30 -26.02
N PRO A 332 6.93 -24.29 -26.36
CA PRO A 332 7.42 -23.49 -27.49
C PRO A 332 6.68 -23.76 -28.80
N GLU A 333 6.44 -25.04 -29.13
CA GLU A 333 5.73 -25.40 -30.36
C GLU A 333 4.28 -24.90 -30.35
N PHE A 334 3.57 -25.00 -29.22
CA PHE A 334 2.25 -24.38 -29.07
C PHE A 334 2.28 -22.89 -29.44
N TYR A 335 3.26 -22.14 -28.94
CA TYR A 335 3.37 -20.72 -29.26
C TYR A 335 3.75 -20.47 -30.73
N ARG A 336 4.61 -21.27 -31.34
CA ARG A 336 4.91 -21.16 -32.79
C ARG A 336 3.65 -21.33 -33.63
N GLN A 337 2.87 -22.37 -33.38
CA GLN A 337 1.61 -22.62 -34.08
C GLN A 337 0.61 -21.49 -33.88
N GLN A 338 0.52 -20.98 -32.65
CA GLN A 338 -0.37 -19.86 -32.36
C GLN A 338 0.07 -18.57 -33.05
N ILE A 339 1.37 -18.29 -33.15
CA ILE A 339 1.91 -17.14 -33.90
C ILE A 339 1.60 -17.26 -35.40
N ILE A 340 1.75 -18.45 -35.99
CA ILE A 340 1.39 -18.72 -37.39
C ILE A 340 -0.10 -18.47 -37.64
N LYS A 341 -0.95 -18.93 -36.71
CA LYS A 341 -2.40 -18.77 -36.81
C LYS A 341 -2.84 -17.31 -36.62
N ASN A 342 -2.34 -16.67 -35.56
CA ASN A 342 -2.65 -15.28 -35.21
C ASN A 342 -1.58 -14.72 -34.24
N PRO A 343 -0.72 -13.78 -34.68
CA PRO A 343 0.43 -13.28 -33.91
C PRO A 343 0.02 -12.33 -32.78
N LEU A 344 -0.65 -12.88 -31.75
CA LEU A 344 -1.04 -12.13 -30.56
C LEU A 344 0.20 -11.72 -29.74
N PRO A 345 0.20 -10.52 -29.11
CA PRO A 345 1.31 -10.08 -28.25
C PRO A 345 1.69 -11.08 -27.16
N GLY A 346 0.70 -11.74 -26.55
CA GLY A 346 0.94 -12.76 -25.52
C GLY A 346 1.54 -14.06 -26.07
N ALA A 347 1.28 -14.43 -27.33
CA ALA A 347 1.91 -15.59 -27.97
C ALA A 347 3.39 -15.32 -28.27
N ILE A 348 3.70 -14.13 -28.81
CA ILE A 348 5.07 -13.67 -29.07
C ILE A 348 5.87 -13.61 -27.77
N ALA A 349 5.30 -13.00 -26.73
CA ALA A 349 5.92 -12.95 -25.42
C ALA A 349 6.07 -14.35 -24.80
N GLY A 350 5.08 -15.23 -24.96
CA GLY A 350 5.13 -16.61 -24.50
C GLY A 350 6.25 -17.43 -25.16
N LEU A 351 6.47 -17.27 -26.47
CA LEU A 351 7.60 -17.88 -27.17
C LEU A 351 8.93 -17.30 -26.67
N GLY A 352 9.02 -15.99 -26.42
CA GLY A 352 10.19 -15.37 -25.80
C GLY A 352 10.52 -15.92 -24.41
N GLU A 353 9.50 -16.26 -23.62
CA GLU A 353 9.64 -16.80 -22.25
C GLU A 353 10.05 -18.27 -22.21
N THR A 354 9.74 -19.04 -23.24
CA THR A 354 9.83 -20.52 -23.21
C THR A 354 10.71 -21.12 -24.29
N GLY A 355 10.92 -20.39 -25.40
CA GLY A 355 11.69 -20.82 -26.55
C GLY A 355 13.20 -20.73 -26.35
N SER A 356 13.91 -20.83 -27.47
CA SER A 356 15.37 -20.81 -27.54
C SER A 356 15.86 -19.86 -28.63
N GLN A 357 17.17 -19.69 -28.76
CA GLN A 357 17.74 -18.87 -29.84
C GLN A 357 17.25 -19.25 -31.24
N ARG A 358 16.84 -20.52 -31.48
CA ARG A 358 16.25 -20.97 -32.75
C ARG A 358 14.95 -20.25 -33.12
N ASP A 359 14.26 -19.70 -32.13
CA ASP A 359 12.99 -18.98 -32.30
C ASP A 359 13.20 -17.49 -32.59
N PHE A 360 14.45 -17.01 -32.58
CA PHE A 360 14.78 -15.60 -32.75
C PHE A 360 14.28 -15.04 -34.07
N ASP A 361 14.52 -15.74 -35.19
CA ASP A 361 14.16 -15.27 -36.52
C ASP A 361 12.64 -15.13 -36.71
N ILE A 362 11.87 -16.05 -36.11
CA ILE A 362 10.40 -15.99 -36.08
C ILE A 362 9.97 -14.68 -35.41
N ILE A 363 10.52 -14.38 -34.24
CA ILE A 363 10.17 -13.17 -33.47
C ILE A 363 10.69 -11.89 -34.14
N CYS A 364 11.88 -11.94 -34.74
CA CYS A 364 12.51 -10.83 -35.46
C CYS A 364 11.64 -10.33 -36.62
N GLY A 365 10.86 -11.21 -37.25
CA GLY A 365 9.87 -10.83 -38.28
C GLY A 365 8.84 -9.80 -37.82
N PHE A 366 8.59 -9.67 -36.51
CA PHE A 366 7.61 -8.75 -35.94
C PHE A 366 8.18 -7.41 -35.45
N LYS A 367 9.50 -7.17 -35.61
CA LYS A 367 10.15 -5.97 -35.07
C LYS A 367 9.63 -4.64 -35.64
N THR A 368 9.12 -4.65 -36.86
CA THR A 368 8.53 -3.49 -37.57
C THR A 368 7.02 -3.60 -37.74
N HIS A 369 6.34 -4.48 -37.01
CA HIS A 369 4.90 -4.69 -37.13
C HIS A 369 4.10 -3.39 -36.89
N GLU A 370 2.99 -3.18 -37.58
CA GLU A 370 2.20 -1.95 -37.44
C GLU A 370 1.71 -1.74 -36.00
N GLU A 371 1.09 -2.78 -35.42
CA GLU A 371 0.55 -2.78 -34.07
C GLU A 371 1.65 -2.58 -33.00
N PRO A 372 1.63 -1.48 -32.23
CA PRO A 372 2.64 -1.17 -31.21
C PRO A 372 2.82 -2.26 -30.15
N LYS A 373 1.74 -2.98 -29.77
CA LYS A 373 1.83 -4.07 -28.79
C LYS A 373 2.64 -5.25 -29.30
N ILE A 374 2.51 -5.59 -30.59
CA ILE A 374 3.24 -6.68 -31.23
C ILE A 374 4.73 -6.34 -31.33
N ARG A 375 5.07 -5.12 -31.76
CA ARG A 375 6.47 -4.65 -31.75
C ARG A 375 7.11 -4.71 -30.38
N LEU A 376 6.37 -4.26 -29.36
CA LEU A 376 6.86 -4.29 -27.98
C LEU A 376 7.09 -5.73 -27.49
N ALA A 377 6.15 -6.64 -27.76
CA ALA A 377 6.28 -8.05 -27.43
C ALA A 377 7.47 -8.68 -28.15
N SER A 378 7.66 -8.37 -29.45
CA SER A 378 8.79 -8.82 -30.26
C SER A 378 10.12 -8.37 -29.67
N LEU A 379 10.29 -7.08 -29.35
CA LEU A 379 11.51 -6.55 -28.75
C LEU A 379 11.87 -7.26 -27.43
N ILE A 380 10.87 -7.52 -26.57
CA ILE A 380 11.08 -8.22 -25.31
C ILE A 380 11.43 -9.69 -25.54
N ALA A 381 10.72 -10.36 -26.43
CA ALA A 381 10.92 -11.77 -26.74
C ALA A 381 12.30 -12.00 -27.40
N MET A 382 12.68 -11.18 -28.39
CA MET A 382 14.02 -11.20 -28.99
C MET A 382 15.10 -11.11 -27.89
N TRP A 383 14.94 -10.17 -26.95
CA TRP A 383 15.91 -9.97 -25.87
C TRP A 383 16.00 -11.18 -24.92
N GLN A 384 14.90 -11.90 -24.70
CA GLN A 384 14.88 -13.11 -23.90
C GLN A 384 15.54 -14.29 -24.62
N LEU A 385 15.32 -14.42 -25.94
CA LEU A 385 15.87 -15.51 -26.76
C LEU A 385 17.36 -15.34 -27.06
N SER A 386 17.80 -14.12 -27.37
CA SER A 386 19.22 -13.79 -27.60
C SER A 386 19.52 -12.32 -27.36
N LYS A 387 20.21 -12.00 -26.26
CA LYS A 387 20.63 -10.62 -25.96
C LYS A 387 21.65 -10.09 -26.96
N VAL A 388 22.56 -10.95 -27.44
CA VAL A 388 23.63 -10.60 -28.39
C VAL A 388 23.01 -10.16 -29.71
N ASP A 389 22.11 -10.96 -30.26
CA ASP A 389 21.47 -10.68 -31.55
C ASP A 389 20.47 -9.50 -31.46
N THR A 390 19.99 -9.19 -30.25
CA THR A 390 18.99 -8.13 -30.02
C THR A 390 19.58 -6.76 -29.67
N VAL A 391 20.86 -6.68 -29.28
CA VAL A 391 21.44 -5.45 -28.68
C VAL A 391 21.33 -4.24 -29.60
N GLY A 392 21.56 -4.41 -30.90
CA GLY A 392 21.39 -3.34 -31.90
C GLY A 392 19.94 -2.83 -31.94
N PHE A 393 18.97 -3.74 -32.02
CA PHE A 393 17.55 -3.37 -32.04
C PHE A 393 17.11 -2.62 -30.79
N VAL A 394 17.64 -2.96 -29.61
CA VAL A 394 17.30 -2.25 -28.36
C VAL A 394 17.99 -0.88 -28.30
N LEU A 395 19.19 -0.74 -28.88
CA LEU A 395 19.86 0.55 -29.02
C LEU A 395 19.04 1.49 -29.92
N ASP A 396 18.53 0.99 -31.04
CA ASP A 396 17.66 1.73 -31.96
C ASP A 396 16.33 2.10 -31.29
N ALA A 397 15.76 1.17 -30.51
CA ALA A 397 14.52 1.36 -29.76
C ALA A 397 14.58 2.52 -28.74
N LEU A 398 15.76 3.01 -28.35
CA LEU A 398 15.90 4.22 -27.54
C LEU A 398 15.46 5.49 -28.26
N ASN A 399 15.52 5.47 -29.59
CA ASN A 399 15.13 6.57 -30.47
C ASN A 399 13.70 6.42 -31.02
N SER A 400 12.98 5.37 -30.63
CA SER A 400 11.60 5.13 -31.06
C SER A 400 10.64 6.22 -30.58
N ASP A 401 9.75 6.67 -31.46
CA ASP A 401 8.64 7.59 -31.14
C ASP A 401 7.62 6.97 -30.17
N LEU A 402 7.51 5.64 -30.16
CA LEU A 402 6.67 4.93 -29.20
C LEU A 402 7.28 4.94 -27.79
N THR A 403 6.68 5.73 -26.90
CA THR A 403 7.11 5.90 -25.50
C THR A 403 7.27 4.58 -24.75
N LYS A 404 6.37 3.60 -24.96
CA LYS A 404 6.44 2.29 -24.28
C LYS A 404 7.66 1.46 -24.71
N ILE A 405 8.03 1.52 -26.00
CA ILE A 405 9.21 0.84 -26.53
C ILE A 405 10.47 1.49 -25.97
N LYS A 406 10.57 2.83 -26.04
CA LYS A 406 11.67 3.60 -25.45
C LYS A 406 11.87 3.30 -23.97
N LYS A 407 10.79 3.31 -23.16
CA LYS A 407 10.86 2.96 -21.73
C LYS A 407 11.30 1.51 -21.50
N THR A 408 10.89 0.59 -22.35
CA THR A 408 11.25 -0.83 -22.25
C THR A 408 12.71 -1.05 -22.59
N ALA A 409 13.21 -0.46 -23.68
CA ALA A 409 14.63 -0.50 -24.03
C ALA A 409 15.51 0.02 -22.89
N LYS A 410 15.12 1.16 -22.30
CA LYS A 410 15.80 1.72 -21.12
C LYS A 410 15.86 0.72 -19.95
N ARG A 411 14.77 -0.01 -19.69
CA ARG A 411 14.68 -1.02 -18.63
C ARG A 411 15.54 -2.25 -18.92
N LEU A 412 15.60 -2.72 -20.17
CA LEU A 412 16.39 -3.90 -20.55
C LEU A 412 17.90 -3.65 -20.33
N PHE A 413 18.39 -2.46 -20.71
CA PHE A 413 19.79 -2.09 -20.50
C PHE A 413 20.16 -1.90 -19.03
N LYS A 414 19.31 -1.27 -18.22
CA LYS A 414 19.58 -1.10 -16.78
C LYS A 414 19.73 -2.43 -16.02
N LYS A 415 19.19 -3.52 -16.56
CA LYS A 415 19.24 -4.86 -15.95
C LYS A 415 20.33 -5.76 -16.51
N THR A 416 21.09 -5.31 -17.50
CA THR A 416 22.01 -6.18 -18.26
C THR A 416 23.38 -5.55 -18.39
N LYS A 417 24.42 -6.34 -18.12
CA LYS A 417 25.82 -5.95 -18.29
C LYS A 417 26.41 -6.67 -19.51
N MET A 418 26.59 -5.95 -20.63
CA MET A 418 27.21 -6.42 -21.86
C MET A 418 28.19 -5.36 -22.39
N PRO A 419 29.36 -5.76 -22.92
CA PRO A 419 30.35 -4.83 -23.48
C PRO A 419 29.79 -3.89 -24.57
N GLU A 420 28.93 -4.40 -25.44
CA GLU A 420 28.33 -3.66 -26.56
C GLU A 420 27.43 -2.52 -26.05
N ILE A 421 26.66 -2.77 -24.98
CA ILE A 421 25.84 -1.76 -24.32
C ILE A 421 26.75 -0.69 -23.70
N LEU A 422 27.80 -1.10 -22.98
CA LEU A 422 28.74 -0.17 -22.36
C LEU A 422 29.37 0.75 -23.42
N SER A 423 29.83 0.19 -24.54
CA SER A 423 30.38 0.94 -25.67
C SER A 423 29.35 1.90 -26.26
N GLY A 424 28.13 1.41 -26.57
CA GLY A 424 27.06 2.24 -27.11
C GLY A 424 26.62 3.38 -26.17
N MET A 425 26.64 3.16 -24.85
CA MET A 425 26.34 4.21 -23.87
C MET A 425 27.48 5.23 -23.74
N LYS A 426 28.75 4.81 -23.86
CA LYS A 426 29.89 5.74 -23.88
C LYS A 426 29.80 6.74 -25.04
N GLU A 427 29.35 6.29 -26.21
CA GLU A 427 29.09 7.21 -27.32
C GLU A 427 27.88 8.11 -27.06
N LYS A 428 26.79 7.56 -26.49
CA LYS A 428 25.60 8.36 -26.13
C LYS A 428 25.84 9.39 -25.02
N LEU A 429 26.89 9.26 -24.20
CA LEU A 429 27.31 10.32 -23.25
C LEU A 429 27.75 11.61 -23.95
N LYS A 430 28.08 11.55 -25.24
CA LYS A 430 28.50 12.70 -26.06
C LYS A 430 27.33 13.29 -26.88
N SER A 431 26.12 12.77 -26.72
CA SER A 431 24.93 13.22 -27.47
C SER A 431 24.54 14.66 -27.12
N GLU A 432 24.03 15.43 -28.10
CA GLU A 432 23.46 16.76 -27.85
C GLU A 432 22.19 16.71 -26.97
N ASP A 433 21.44 15.60 -26.99
CA ASP A 433 20.27 15.42 -26.13
C ASP A 433 20.68 15.11 -24.69
N LEU A 434 20.45 16.08 -23.80
CA LEU A 434 20.75 15.99 -22.38
C LEU A 434 20.05 14.80 -21.69
N ASN A 435 18.84 14.43 -22.12
CA ASN A 435 18.13 13.27 -21.56
C ASN A 435 18.79 11.95 -21.96
N THR A 436 19.35 11.89 -23.16
CA THR A 436 20.12 10.75 -23.65
C THR A 436 21.44 10.62 -22.89
N ARG A 437 22.12 11.74 -22.60
CA ARG A 437 23.32 11.75 -21.74
C ARG A 437 23.04 11.26 -20.33
N ILE A 438 21.99 11.76 -19.68
CA ILE A 438 21.56 11.30 -18.35
C ILE A 438 21.27 9.80 -18.36
N PHE A 439 20.53 9.32 -19.37
CA PHE A 439 20.22 7.90 -19.46
C PHE A 439 21.48 7.04 -19.66
N ALA A 440 22.38 7.46 -20.56
CA ALA A 440 23.65 6.78 -20.79
C ALA A 440 24.48 6.71 -19.50
N LEU A 441 24.57 7.81 -18.77
CA LEU A 441 25.24 7.89 -17.47
C LEU A 441 24.65 6.91 -16.45
N GLN A 442 23.32 6.87 -16.32
CA GLN A 442 22.63 5.93 -15.42
C GLN A 442 22.89 4.46 -15.79
N VAL A 443 22.94 4.13 -17.09
CA VAL A 443 23.25 2.76 -17.53
C VAL A 443 24.70 2.42 -17.20
N ILE A 444 25.67 3.28 -17.53
CA ILE A 444 27.09 3.02 -17.24
C ILE A 444 27.31 2.90 -15.73
N TYR A 445 26.65 3.73 -14.92
CA TYR A 445 26.68 3.61 -13.46
C TYR A 445 26.22 2.24 -12.96
N SER A 446 25.22 1.61 -13.59
CA SER A 446 24.74 0.28 -13.21
C SER A 446 25.80 -0.83 -13.42
N TYR A 447 26.80 -0.61 -14.27
CA TYR A 447 27.93 -1.54 -14.43
C TYR A 447 28.83 -1.53 -13.20
N GLY A 448 28.95 -0.37 -12.54
CA GLY A 448 29.84 -0.15 -11.41
C GLY A 448 31.31 -0.04 -11.83
N GLY A 449 32.22 -0.16 -10.86
CA GLY A 449 33.65 -0.15 -11.11
C GLY A 449 34.19 1.20 -11.56
N TRP A 450 35.40 1.17 -12.12
CA TRP A 450 36.12 2.35 -12.59
C TRP A 450 35.50 2.99 -13.84
N GLN A 451 34.84 2.21 -14.69
CA GLN A 451 34.14 2.73 -15.86
C GLN A 451 32.93 3.60 -15.46
N ALA A 452 32.25 3.26 -14.36
CA ALA A 452 31.20 4.11 -13.79
C ALA A 452 31.79 5.43 -13.26
N LEU A 453 32.92 5.39 -12.55
CA LEU A 453 33.57 6.60 -12.07
C LEU A 453 34.01 7.50 -13.22
N LEU A 454 34.69 6.95 -14.23
CA LEU A 454 35.12 7.69 -15.42
C LEU A 454 33.96 8.43 -16.09
N ALA A 455 32.83 7.74 -16.29
CA ALA A 455 31.63 8.35 -16.88
C ALA A 455 31.03 9.47 -16.00
N ILE A 456 31.00 9.28 -14.68
CA ILE A 456 30.52 10.29 -13.72
C ILE A 456 31.40 11.53 -13.77
N LEU A 457 32.72 11.39 -13.69
CA LEU A 457 33.64 12.52 -13.74
C LEU A 457 33.60 13.22 -15.10
N TYR A 458 33.51 12.46 -16.19
CA TYR A 458 33.31 13.02 -17.53
C TYR A 458 32.04 13.90 -17.58
N ALA A 459 30.92 13.40 -17.05
CA ALA A 459 29.67 14.15 -17.02
C ALA A 459 29.73 15.42 -16.15
N ILE A 460 30.43 15.38 -14.99
CA ILE A 460 30.66 16.56 -14.14
C ILE A 460 31.50 17.61 -14.86
N SER A 461 32.58 17.19 -15.52
CA SER A 461 33.48 18.09 -16.23
C SER A 461 32.83 18.86 -17.39
N GLY A 462 31.70 18.34 -17.90
CA GLY A 462 30.95 18.97 -18.98
C GLY A 462 30.04 20.12 -18.54
N GLU A 463 29.86 20.36 -17.23
CA GLU A 463 29.23 21.55 -16.65
C GLU A 463 27.82 21.91 -17.18
N GLN A 464 27.08 20.95 -17.72
CA GLN A 464 25.76 21.20 -18.30
C GLN A 464 24.64 20.63 -17.42
N GLU A 465 23.75 21.48 -16.95
CA GLU A 465 22.52 21.04 -16.30
C GLU A 465 21.49 20.54 -17.32
N PRO A 466 20.67 19.50 -17.01
CA PRO A 466 20.58 18.79 -15.73
C PRO A 466 21.56 17.61 -15.56
N VAL A 467 22.50 17.41 -16.51
CA VAL A 467 23.44 16.27 -16.49
C VAL A 467 24.40 16.35 -15.30
N LEU A 468 24.87 17.57 -14.98
CA LEU A 468 25.76 17.84 -13.85
C LEU A 468 25.14 17.43 -12.51
N SER A 469 23.89 17.83 -12.24
CA SER A 469 23.17 17.47 -11.02
C SER A 469 22.98 15.96 -10.85
N GLU A 470 22.61 15.25 -11.91
CA GLU A 470 22.51 13.78 -11.89
C GLU A 470 23.88 13.15 -11.62
N ALA A 471 24.95 13.63 -12.27
CA ALA A 471 26.29 13.09 -12.11
C ALA A 471 26.81 13.26 -10.66
N ARG A 472 26.55 14.40 -10.02
CA ARG A 472 26.84 14.62 -8.59
C ARG A 472 26.09 13.64 -7.69
N THR A 473 24.81 13.41 -7.97
CA THR A 473 23.99 12.45 -7.23
C THR A 473 24.54 11.03 -7.34
N LEU A 474 24.94 10.62 -8.56
CA LEU A 474 25.54 9.32 -8.81
C LEU A 474 26.92 9.19 -8.17
N LEU A 475 27.74 10.25 -8.15
CA LEU A 475 29.04 10.26 -7.45
C LEU A 475 28.87 9.96 -5.96
N ASN A 476 27.97 10.69 -5.28
CA ASN A 476 27.68 10.48 -3.86
C ASN A 476 27.13 9.07 -3.58
N SER A 477 26.42 8.47 -4.55
CA SER A 477 25.94 7.09 -4.45
C SER A 477 27.02 6.04 -4.75
N TRP A 478 28.05 6.41 -5.50
CA TRP A 478 29.16 5.55 -5.88
C TRP A 478 30.24 5.50 -4.80
N LEU A 479 30.57 6.64 -4.17
CA LEU A 479 31.66 6.78 -3.20
C LEU A 479 31.59 5.74 -2.05
N PRO A 480 30.45 5.51 -1.36
CA PRO A 480 30.38 4.48 -0.32
C PRO A 480 30.66 3.06 -0.83
N LYS A 481 30.37 2.79 -2.11
CA LYS A 481 30.56 1.47 -2.75
C LYS A 481 31.99 1.27 -3.25
N SER A 482 32.79 2.33 -3.33
CA SER A 482 34.19 2.27 -3.78
C SER A 482 35.07 1.38 -2.88
N THR A 483 34.68 1.22 -1.61
CA THR A 483 35.37 0.34 -0.64
C THR A 483 35.40 -1.12 -1.08
N SER A 484 34.41 -1.57 -1.85
CA SER A 484 34.34 -2.92 -2.43
C SER A 484 35.10 -3.11 -3.75
N LEU A 485 35.83 -2.09 -4.23
CA LEU A 485 36.68 -2.20 -5.40
C LEU A 485 38.02 -2.83 -5.02
N TYR A 486 38.25 -4.05 -5.50
CA TYR A 486 39.47 -4.82 -5.26
C TYR A 486 40.45 -4.80 -6.45
N SER A 487 40.05 -4.18 -7.56
CA SER A 487 40.87 -4.05 -8.77
C SER A 487 41.31 -2.61 -9.01
N LYS A 488 42.42 -2.43 -9.71
CA LYS A 488 42.89 -1.14 -10.24
C LYS A 488 42.24 -0.86 -11.61
N PRO A 489 42.06 0.40 -12.01
CA PRO A 489 41.71 0.72 -13.40
C PRO A 489 42.84 0.30 -14.34
N ASP A 490 42.53 0.03 -15.60
CA ASP A 490 43.56 -0.06 -16.65
C ASP A 490 44.27 1.28 -16.84
N GLY A 491 45.49 1.27 -17.38
CA GLY A 491 46.35 2.46 -17.43
C GLY A 491 45.74 3.64 -18.20
N ASP A 492 44.89 3.39 -19.21
CA ASP A 492 44.23 4.46 -19.96
C ASP A 492 43.04 5.04 -19.17
N THR A 493 42.23 4.18 -18.56
CA THR A 493 41.13 4.59 -17.67
C THR A 493 41.65 5.36 -16.46
N GLU A 494 42.78 4.93 -15.88
CA GLU A 494 43.42 5.61 -14.75
C GLU A 494 43.82 7.04 -15.11
N LYS A 495 44.57 7.21 -16.21
CA LYS A 495 45.00 8.53 -16.70
C LYS A 495 43.81 9.45 -16.97
N ALA A 496 42.75 8.93 -17.61
CA ALA A 496 41.55 9.70 -17.89
C ALA A 496 40.84 10.15 -16.61
N ILE A 497 40.73 9.28 -15.61
CA ILE A 497 40.14 9.61 -14.30
C ILE A 497 40.95 10.71 -13.60
N PHE A 498 42.29 10.63 -13.59
CA PHE A 498 43.13 11.65 -12.96
C PHE A 498 43.00 13.02 -13.65
N ASN A 499 43.04 13.06 -14.99
CA ASN A 499 42.89 14.33 -15.73
C ASN A 499 41.54 15.00 -15.45
N LEU A 500 40.46 14.20 -15.38
CA LEU A 500 39.13 14.70 -15.05
C LEU A 500 39.03 15.16 -13.59
N TYR A 501 39.62 14.40 -12.67
CA TYR A 501 39.69 14.77 -11.25
C TYR A 501 40.37 16.12 -11.05
N GLU A 502 41.54 16.35 -11.67
CA GLU A 502 42.25 17.63 -11.57
C GLU A 502 41.42 18.78 -12.12
N THR A 503 40.77 18.59 -13.27
CA THR A 503 39.88 19.58 -13.87
C THR A 503 38.72 19.94 -12.92
N ILE A 504 38.09 18.93 -12.33
CA ILE A 504 36.97 19.08 -11.39
C ILE A 504 37.40 19.77 -10.10
N PHE A 505 38.59 19.43 -9.59
CA PHE A 505 39.18 20.04 -8.40
C PHE A 505 39.44 21.53 -8.61
N LEU A 506 40.11 21.89 -9.72
CA LEU A 506 40.43 23.28 -10.05
C LEU A 506 39.18 24.15 -10.22
N LYS A 507 38.11 23.57 -10.78
CA LYS A 507 36.85 24.28 -11.04
C LYS A 507 35.84 24.24 -9.88
N GLY A 508 36.14 23.53 -8.79
CA GLY A 508 35.24 23.44 -7.63
C GLY A 508 33.87 22.81 -7.95
N LEU A 509 33.81 21.82 -8.85
CA LEU A 509 32.54 21.31 -9.38
C LEU A 509 31.82 20.29 -8.46
N ILE A 510 32.44 19.88 -7.36
CA ILE A 510 31.87 18.95 -6.37
C ILE A 510 32.21 19.40 -4.94
N SER A 511 31.52 18.85 -3.94
CA SER A 511 31.73 19.24 -2.54
C SER A 511 33.11 18.82 -2.02
N GLU A 512 33.63 19.55 -1.02
CA GLU A 512 34.91 19.20 -0.37
C GLU A 512 34.91 17.80 0.24
N SER A 513 33.77 17.36 0.79
CA SER A 513 33.62 15.99 1.32
C SER A 513 33.81 14.95 0.21
N ALA A 514 33.15 15.15 -0.93
CA ALA A 514 33.26 14.24 -2.08
C ALA A 514 34.69 14.25 -2.66
N LEU A 515 35.37 15.41 -2.67
CA LEU A 515 36.78 15.51 -3.09
C LEU A 515 37.71 14.70 -2.19
N LYS A 516 37.57 14.82 -0.87
CA LYS A 516 38.40 14.08 0.09
C LYS A 516 38.22 12.57 -0.04
N GLU A 517 36.97 12.11 -0.14
CA GLU A 517 36.67 10.69 -0.33
C GLU A 517 37.19 10.18 -1.68
N LEU A 518 36.97 10.94 -2.76
CA LEU A 518 37.48 10.57 -4.09
C LEU A 518 39.01 10.50 -4.12
N GLN A 519 39.69 11.48 -3.51
CA GLN A 519 41.14 11.49 -3.39
C GLN A 519 41.65 10.26 -2.60
N PHE A 520 41.00 9.95 -1.48
CA PHE A 520 41.32 8.75 -0.70
C PHE A 520 41.22 7.48 -1.54
N VAL A 521 40.14 7.33 -2.32
CA VAL A 521 39.95 6.17 -3.22
C VAL A 521 41.04 6.10 -4.29
N LEU A 522 41.40 7.22 -4.91
CA LEU A 522 42.42 7.28 -5.96
C LEU A 522 43.84 7.03 -5.43
N VAL A 523 44.13 7.37 -4.17
CA VAL A 523 45.46 7.18 -3.53
C VAL A 523 45.60 5.78 -2.94
N THR A 524 44.59 5.26 -2.25
CA THR A 524 44.68 3.96 -1.56
C THR A 524 44.53 2.75 -2.47
N ARG A 525 43.95 2.92 -3.65
CA ARG A 525 43.77 1.85 -4.65
C ARG A 525 44.76 1.96 -5.83
N ARG A 526 45.83 2.74 -5.66
CA ARG A 526 46.94 2.89 -6.62
C ARG A 526 47.92 1.75 -6.62
#